data_AF-A0A5C8B0Z5-F1
#
_entry.id   AF-A0A5C8B0Z5-F1
#
_cell.length_a   1.000
_cell.length_b   1.000
_cell.length_c   1.000
_cell.angle_alpha   90.00
_cell.angle_beta   90.00
_cell.angle_gamma   90.00
#
_symmetry.space_group_name_H-M   'P 1'
#
loop_
_entity.id
_entity.type
_entity.pdbx_description
1 polymer ?
#
loop_
_entity_poly.entity_id
_entity_poly.type
_entity_poly.pdbx_seq_one_letter_code
_entity_poly.pdbx_strand_id
1 'polypeptide(L)'
;MSKVLVIVAHPGLAEFSKSQQVLKKFVDTYTTYHPTDEINTINLYDLDAPDIDSTVYAAFGKLMSGSDFSSLNDEEKIALGKRQAVIDQFIAHDKYVFAAPMWEFSFPAVLKKYLDIICAAKQTFSYGEAGIPEGLLKNRKAIFIQASGGVYDPEIRKEIRQQISNLNRSEVLYAYDTLGNFGEPIVKATLAIMGVIDYQHIFVGAQAKSNAAEVLAVKMHEAEMLAKSW
;
A
#
# COMPACT_ATOMS: atom_id res chain seq x y z
N MET A 1 20.99 -12.12 0.22
CA MET A 1 20.23 -11.60 1.37
C MET A 1 19.51 -10.37 0.89
N SER A 2 18.19 -10.47 0.78
CA SER A 2 17.31 -9.34 0.51
C SER A 2 16.75 -8.76 1.82
N LYS A 3 16.36 -7.50 1.77
CA LYS A 3 15.63 -6.81 2.85
C LYS A 3 14.17 -6.65 2.47
N VAL A 4 13.27 -7.15 3.31
CA VAL A 4 11.82 -7.13 3.12
C VAL A 4 11.19 -6.17 4.11
N LEU A 5 10.46 -5.17 3.60
CA LEU A 5 9.66 -4.25 4.41
C LEU A 5 8.20 -4.68 4.39
N VAL A 6 7.69 -5.12 5.53
CA VAL A 6 6.28 -5.42 5.76
C VAL A 6 5.59 -4.17 6.27
N ILE A 7 4.57 -3.71 5.54
CA ILE A 7 3.91 -2.42 5.75
C ILE A 7 2.43 -2.68 6.07
N VAL A 8 2.07 -2.57 7.34
CA VAL A 8 0.72 -2.86 7.83
C VAL A 8 -0.07 -1.56 7.98
N ALA A 9 -1.21 -1.45 7.30
CA ALA A 9 -2.14 -0.34 7.39
C ALA A 9 -3.45 -0.79 8.04
N HIS A 10 -3.39 -1.25 9.29
CA HIS A 10 -4.57 -1.72 10.02
C HIS A 10 -4.44 -1.47 11.53
N PRO A 11 -5.46 -0.91 12.21
CA PRO A 11 -5.35 -0.55 13.63
C PRO A 11 -5.72 -1.71 14.58
N GLY A 12 -6.50 -2.68 14.11
CA GLY A 12 -6.95 -3.82 14.91
C GLY A 12 -6.00 -5.03 14.86
N LEU A 13 -6.22 -5.98 15.77
CA LEU A 13 -5.45 -7.22 15.88
C LEU A 13 -5.54 -8.07 14.61
N ALA A 14 -4.44 -8.77 14.29
CA ALA A 14 -4.32 -9.59 13.09
C ALA A 14 -5.39 -10.68 13.00
N GLU A 15 -5.83 -11.27 14.12
CA GLU A 15 -6.85 -12.33 14.15
C GLU A 15 -8.22 -11.89 13.60
N PHE A 16 -8.55 -10.60 13.71
CA PHE A 16 -9.80 -10.03 13.20
C PHE A 16 -9.65 -9.43 11.80
N SER A 17 -8.44 -9.40 11.26
CA SER A 17 -8.13 -8.76 9.98
C SER A 17 -7.77 -9.79 8.91
N LYS A 18 -8.54 -9.82 7.81
CA LYS A 18 -8.35 -10.79 6.73
C LYS A 18 -7.09 -10.53 5.91
N SER A 19 -6.75 -9.25 5.67
CA SER A 19 -5.49 -8.88 5.03
C SER A 19 -4.29 -9.25 5.90
N GLN A 20 -4.36 -9.04 7.22
CA GLN A 20 -3.27 -9.43 8.13
C GLN A 20 -3.15 -10.96 8.30
N GLN A 21 -4.25 -11.71 8.28
CA GLN A 21 -4.19 -13.18 8.28
C GLN A 21 -3.46 -13.74 7.06
N VAL A 22 -3.75 -13.20 5.87
CA VAL A 22 -3.07 -13.58 4.64
C VAL A 22 -1.61 -13.10 4.64
N LEU A 23 -1.34 -11.89 5.13
CA LEU A 23 0.02 -11.40 5.34
C LEU A 23 0.83 -12.33 6.26
N LYS A 24 0.25 -12.75 7.40
CA LYS A 24 0.93 -13.64 8.33
C LYS A 24 1.32 -14.94 7.63
N LYS A 25 0.38 -15.54 6.89
CA LYS A 25 0.63 -16.76 6.12
C LYS A 25 1.76 -16.56 5.09
N PHE A 26 1.77 -15.43 4.40
CA PHE A 26 2.85 -15.05 3.48
C PHE A 26 4.20 -14.97 4.21
N VAL A 27 4.30 -14.16 5.27
CA VAL A 27 5.55 -13.90 6.00
C VAL A 27 6.10 -15.15 6.69
N ASP A 28 5.25 -15.96 7.34
CA ASP A 28 5.65 -17.22 7.96
C ASP A 28 6.26 -18.18 6.91
N THR A 29 5.61 -18.28 5.75
CA THR A 29 6.08 -19.13 4.65
C THR A 29 7.36 -18.57 4.03
N TYR A 30 7.41 -17.26 3.79
CA TYR A 30 8.58 -16.58 3.22
C TYR A 30 9.81 -16.80 4.10
N THR A 31 9.68 -16.59 5.41
CA THR A 31 10.77 -16.79 6.39
C THR A 31 11.31 -18.22 6.35
N THR A 32 10.44 -19.21 6.13
CA THR A 32 10.84 -20.62 6.04
C THR A 32 11.67 -20.91 4.78
N TYR A 33 11.33 -20.29 3.64
CA TYR A 33 11.97 -20.57 2.35
C TYR A 33 13.14 -19.63 2.05
N HIS A 34 13.21 -18.47 2.71
CA HIS A 34 14.26 -17.45 2.54
C HIS A 34 14.88 -17.08 3.91
N PRO A 35 15.46 -18.06 4.65
CA PRO A 35 15.85 -17.88 6.05
C PRO A 35 17.00 -16.87 6.27
N THR A 36 17.69 -16.47 5.20
CA THR A 36 18.78 -15.50 5.27
C THR A 36 18.33 -14.05 5.05
N ASP A 37 17.08 -13.83 4.63
CA ASP A 37 16.58 -12.49 4.34
C ASP A 37 16.17 -11.76 5.62
N GLU A 38 16.37 -10.45 5.63
CA GLU A 38 15.99 -9.58 6.75
C GLU A 38 14.54 -9.12 6.55
N ILE A 39 13.71 -9.27 7.57
CA ILE A 39 12.32 -8.80 7.54
C ILE A 39 12.14 -7.71 8.60
N ASN A 40 11.77 -6.52 8.16
CA ASN A 40 11.42 -5.40 9.02
C ASN A 40 9.93 -5.10 8.85
N THR A 41 9.23 -4.86 9.96
CA THR A 41 7.79 -4.58 9.95
C THR A 41 7.53 -3.19 10.48
N ILE A 42 6.66 -2.45 9.79
CA ILE A 42 6.10 -1.19 10.27
C ILE A 42 4.57 -1.27 10.30
N ASN A 43 3.99 -0.75 11.38
CA ASN A 43 2.56 -0.48 11.46
C ASN A 43 2.35 1.02 11.25
N LEU A 44 1.58 1.37 10.22
CA LEU A 44 1.36 2.77 9.84
C LEU A 44 0.53 3.56 10.86
N TYR A 45 -0.16 2.88 11.78
CA TYR A 45 -0.83 3.54 12.91
C TYR A 45 0.13 3.95 14.03
N ASP A 46 1.34 3.38 14.05
CA ASP A 46 2.40 3.70 15.01
C ASP A 46 3.50 4.59 14.37
N LEU A 47 3.25 5.11 13.16
CA LEU A 47 4.23 5.85 12.40
C LEU A 47 4.51 7.22 13.02
N ASP A 48 5.73 7.42 13.50
CA ASP A 48 6.21 8.73 13.98
C ASP A 48 6.80 9.56 12.84
N ALA A 49 5.94 9.97 11.90
CA ALA A 49 6.29 10.93 10.85
C ALA A 49 5.08 11.83 10.54
N PRO A 50 5.25 13.16 10.51
CA PRO A 50 4.14 14.06 10.28
C PRO A 50 3.63 13.98 8.84
N ASP A 51 2.33 14.21 8.70
CA ASP A 51 1.67 14.44 7.42
C ASP A 51 2.23 15.70 6.74
N ILE A 52 1.79 15.96 5.51
CA ILE A 52 1.99 17.27 4.91
C ILE A 52 1.03 18.25 5.59
N ASP A 53 1.51 18.90 6.65
CA ASP A 53 0.84 19.99 7.35
C ASP A 53 1.50 21.35 7.02
N SER A 54 1.10 22.42 7.72
CA SER A 54 1.66 23.75 7.50
C SER A 54 3.17 23.83 7.74
N THR A 55 3.69 23.04 8.69
CA THR A 55 5.11 23.02 9.05
C THR A 55 5.91 22.35 7.94
N VAL A 56 5.48 21.18 7.49
CA VAL A 56 6.13 20.47 6.37
C VAL A 56 6.03 21.27 5.07
N TYR A 57 4.86 21.86 4.78
CA TYR A 57 4.66 22.67 3.58
C TYR A 57 5.54 23.93 3.57
N ALA A 58 5.66 24.62 4.70
CA ALA A 58 6.55 25.78 4.83
C ALA A 58 8.02 25.39 4.63
N ALA A 59 8.45 24.26 5.20
CA ALA A 59 9.79 23.73 5.03
C ALA A 59 10.09 23.42 3.55
N PHE A 60 9.17 22.76 2.84
CA PHE A 60 9.29 22.53 1.40
C PHE A 60 9.41 23.83 0.61
N GLY A 61 8.59 24.84 0.93
CA GLY A 61 8.65 26.15 0.28
C GLY A 61 10.03 26.81 0.38
N LYS A 62 10.65 26.77 1.57
CA LYS A 62 12.00 27.32 1.81
C LYS A 62 13.09 26.57 1.02
N LEU A 63 13.03 25.23 1.01
CA LEU A 63 13.99 24.42 0.26
C LEU A 63 13.84 24.62 -1.25
N MET A 64 12.61 24.69 -1.74
CA MET A 64 12.33 24.93 -3.17
C MET A 64 12.69 26.34 -3.62
N SER A 65 12.74 27.33 -2.71
CA SER A 65 13.24 28.67 -3.01
C SER A 65 14.77 28.79 -2.94
N GLY A 66 15.49 27.68 -2.78
CA GLY A 66 16.95 27.65 -2.76
C GLY A 66 17.58 27.86 -1.39
N SER A 67 16.81 27.83 -0.30
CA SER A 67 17.37 27.88 1.05
C SER A 67 17.94 26.52 1.46
N ASP A 68 18.97 26.52 2.30
CA ASP A 68 19.57 25.29 2.82
C ASP A 68 18.78 24.71 3.99
N PHE A 69 18.90 23.40 4.24
CA PHE A 69 18.28 22.73 5.40
C PHE A 69 18.66 23.39 6.74
N SER A 70 19.85 23.98 6.83
CA SER A 70 20.31 24.68 8.03
C SER A 70 19.47 25.92 8.38
N SER A 71 18.80 26.54 7.40
CA SER A 71 17.97 27.73 7.59
C SER A 71 16.55 27.43 8.08
N LEU A 72 16.16 26.16 8.14
CA LEU A 72 14.89 25.73 8.70
C LEU A 72 14.87 25.94 10.22
N ASN A 73 13.69 26.19 10.78
CA ASN A 73 13.54 26.21 12.23
C ASN A 73 13.56 24.77 12.80
N ASP A 74 13.59 24.63 14.13
CA ASP A 74 13.75 23.32 14.76
C ASP A 74 12.55 22.40 14.50
N GLU A 75 11.32 22.92 14.47
CA GLU A 75 10.11 22.14 14.19
C GLU A 75 10.13 21.59 12.75
N GLU A 76 10.51 22.42 11.78
CA GLU A 76 10.67 22.04 10.37
C GLU A 76 11.76 20.98 10.20
N LYS A 77 12.91 21.14 10.88
CA LYS A 77 14.00 20.17 10.86
C LYS A 77 13.59 18.83 11.44
N ILE A 78 12.90 18.84 12.59
CA ILE A 78 12.39 17.62 13.23
C ILE A 78 11.38 16.93 12.32
N ALA A 79 10.42 17.69 11.76
CA ALA A 79 9.39 17.15 10.89
C ALA A 79 9.99 16.51 9.63
N LEU A 80 10.90 17.20 8.94
CA LEU A 80 11.58 16.65 7.77
C LEU A 80 12.52 15.49 8.11
N GLY A 81 13.21 15.54 9.25
CA GLY A 81 14.07 14.44 9.70
C GLY A 81 13.29 13.15 9.93
N LYS A 82 12.12 13.23 10.57
CA LYS A 82 11.22 12.08 10.76
C LYS A 82 10.73 11.50 9.42
N ARG A 83 10.31 12.36 8.49
CA ARG A 83 9.91 11.95 7.14
C ARG A 83 11.07 11.32 6.36
N GLN A 84 12.27 11.90 6.49
CA GLN A 84 13.48 11.39 5.85
C GLN A 84 13.82 9.98 6.33
N ALA A 85 13.69 9.69 7.62
CA ALA A 85 13.91 8.35 8.16
C ALA A 85 12.98 7.29 7.52
N VAL A 86 11.73 7.66 7.22
CA VAL A 86 10.77 6.77 6.54
C VAL A 86 11.16 6.55 5.07
N ILE A 87 11.60 7.61 4.38
CA ILE A 87 12.10 7.52 3.00
C ILE A 87 13.34 6.62 2.94
N ASP A 88 14.30 6.84 3.82
CA ASP A 88 15.55 6.08 3.89
C ASP A 88 15.28 4.60 4.20
N GLN A 89 14.36 4.33 5.12
CA GLN A 89 13.88 2.97 5.37
C GLN A 89 13.33 2.37 4.08
N PHE A 90 12.41 3.02 3.39
CA PHE A 90 11.83 2.48 2.16
C PHE A 90 12.91 2.19 1.08
N ILE A 91 13.85 3.11 0.88
CA ILE A 91 14.96 2.95 -0.10
C ILE A 91 15.88 1.78 0.27
N ALA A 92 16.13 1.57 1.55
CA ALA A 92 17.03 0.52 2.05
C ALA A 92 16.51 -0.91 1.85
N HIS A 93 15.24 -1.10 1.48
CA HIS A 93 14.65 -2.42 1.27
C HIS A 93 14.54 -2.78 -0.21
N ASP A 94 14.58 -4.08 -0.50
CA ASP A 94 14.51 -4.62 -1.86
C ASP A 94 13.08 -5.08 -2.23
N LYS A 95 12.32 -5.49 -1.22
CA LYS A 95 11.00 -6.09 -1.36
C LYS A 95 10.00 -5.43 -0.41
N TYR A 96 8.77 -5.19 -0.88
CA TYR A 96 7.72 -4.53 -0.11
C TYR A 96 6.46 -5.39 -0.02
N VAL A 97 5.92 -5.57 1.19
CA VAL A 97 4.65 -6.29 1.38
C VAL A 97 3.67 -5.37 2.10
N PHE A 98 2.72 -4.82 1.37
CA PHE A 98 1.67 -3.96 1.93
C PHE A 98 0.47 -4.82 2.35
N ALA A 99 -0.11 -4.55 3.52
CA ALA A 99 -1.36 -5.17 3.94
C ALA A 99 -2.35 -4.13 4.45
N ALA A 100 -3.52 -4.04 3.80
CA ALA A 100 -4.56 -3.08 4.16
C ALA A 100 -5.97 -3.65 3.97
N PRO A 101 -6.97 -3.21 4.73
CA PRO A 101 -8.36 -3.43 4.37
C PRO A 101 -8.78 -2.47 3.24
N MET A 102 -9.91 -2.76 2.60
CA MET A 102 -10.64 -1.80 1.78
C MET A 102 -11.67 -1.08 2.65
N TRP A 103 -11.51 0.22 2.83
CA TRP A 103 -12.46 1.12 3.50
C TRP A 103 -12.85 2.25 2.54
N GLU A 104 -14.14 2.49 2.39
CA GLU A 104 -14.70 3.45 1.42
C GLU A 104 -14.04 3.34 0.03
N PHE A 105 -14.04 2.12 -0.53
CA PHE A 105 -13.57 1.83 -1.90
C PHE A 105 -12.07 2.04 -2.14
N SER A 106 -11.32 2.40 -1.11
CA SER A 106 -9.87 2.60 -1.13
C SER A 106 -9.23 1.92 0.08
N PHE A 107 -8.04 2.34 0.50
CA PHE A 107 -7.33 1.88 1.69
C PHE A 107 -7.41 2.91 2.84
N PRO A 108 -7.05 2.57 4.08
CA PRO A 108 -7.06 3.53 5.20
C PRO A 108 -6.16 4.75 4.93
N ALA A 109 -6.60 5.93 5.39
CA ALA A 109 -5.89 7.19 5.13
C ALA A 109 -4.41 7.19 5.55
N VAL A 110 -4.03 6.41 6.57
CA VAL A 110 -2.62 6.23 6.98
C VAL A 110 -1.73 5.68 5.87
N LEU A 111 -2.26 4.84 4.98
CA LEU A 111 -1.51 4.38 3.82
C LEU A 111 -1.32 5.49 2.78
N LYS A 112 -2.29 6.39 2.60
CA LYS A 112 -2.10 7.58 1.73
C LYS A 112 -1.00 8.47 2.28
N LYS A 113 -1.01 8.73 3.59
CA LYS A 113 0.01 9.53 4.29
C LYS A 113 1.40 8.93 4.11
N TYR A 114 1.52 7.61 4.23
CA TYR A 114 2.77 6.90 3.98
C TYR A 114 3.24 7.03 2.52
N LEU A 115 2.33 6.83 1.55
CA LEU A 115 2.63 7.03 0.12
C LEU A 115 3.10 8.46 -0.18
N ASP A 116 2.50 9.47 0.47
CA ASP A 116 2.92 10.89 0.36
C ASP A 116 4.29 11.18 0.97
N ILE A 117 4.78 10.31 1.88
CA ILE A 117 6.13 10.42 2.43
C ILE A 117 7.13 9.77 1.47
N ILE A 118 6.88 8.53 1.04
CA ILE A 118 7.88 7.76 0.28
C ILE A 118 7.96 8.16 -1.20
N CYS A 119 6.90 8.75 -1.78
CA CYS A 119 6.91 9.27 -3.14
C CYS A 119 7.61 10.65 -3.18
N ALA A 120 8.92 10.65 -2.96
CA ALA A 120 9.75 11.82 -2.78
C ALA A 120 10.64 12.11 -4.00
N ALA A 121 10.49 13.31 -4.56
CA ALA A 121 11.25 13.75 -5.73
C ALA A 121 12.75 13.84 -5.42
N LYS A 122 13.58 13.46 -6.40
CA LYS A 122 15.04 13.30 -6.34
C LYS A 122 15.54 12.24 -5.36
N GLN A 123 14.64 11.47 -4.73
CA GLN A 123 14.99 10.41 -3.78
C GLN A 123 14.48 9.04 -4.26
N THR A 124 13.18 8.92 -4.54
CA THR A 124 12.57 7.69 -5.06
C THR A 124 12.14 7.81 -6.52
N PHE A 125 11.96 9.03 -7.03
CA PHE A 125 11.76 9.33 -8.44
C PHE A 125 12.37 10.69 -8.80
N SER A 126 12.61 10.98 -10.07
CA SER A 126 12.97 12.31 -10.59
C SER A 126 12.07 12.69 -11.77
N TYR A 127 12.13 13.93 -12.24
CA TYR A 127 11.49 14.33 -13.50
C TYR A 127 12.55 14.50 -14.58
N GLY A 128 12.34 13.87 -15.73
CA GLY A 128 13.13 14.10 -16.94
C GLY A 128 12.80 15.43 -17.62
N GLU A 129 13.48 15.75 -18.73
CA GLU A 129 13.30 17.02 -19.46
C GLU A 129 11.85 17.28 -19.89
N ALA A 130 11.12 16.23 -20.26
CA ALA A 130 9.71 16.31 -20.66
C ALA A 130 8.72 16.39 -19.48
N GLY A 131 9.21 16.46 -18.23
CA GLY A 131 8.39 16.43 -17.02
C GLY A 131 7.78 15.06 -16.72
N ILE A 132 8.26 14.00 -17.37
CA ILE A 132 7.83 12.62 -17.14
C ILE A 132 8.59 12.08 -15.90
N PRO A 133 7.90 11.43 -14.95
CA PRO A 133 8.56 10.83 -13.81
C PRO A 133 9.45 9.65 -14.23
N GLU A 134 10.66 9.60 -13.68
CA GLU A 134 11.64 8.55 -13.85
C GLU A 134 11.92 7.92 -12.47
N GLY A 135 11.52 6.66 -12.31
CA GLY A 135 11.72 5.93 -11.05
C GLY A 135 13.20 5.67 -10.76
N LEU A 136 13.64 5.98 -9.54
CA LEU A 136 15.03 5.82 -9.11
C LEU A 136 15.27 4.46 -8.43
N LEU A 137 14.22 3.78 -7.97
CA LEU A 137 14.33 2.47 -7.35
C LEU A 137 14.40 1.39 -8.43
N LYS A 138 15.51 0.64 -8.46
CA LYS A 138 15.73 -0.44 -9.42
C LYS A 138 15.69 -1.80 -8.73
N ASN A 139 15.30 -2.83 -9.47
CA ASN A 139 15.26 -4.22 -8.99
C ASN A 139 14.48 -4.39 -7.68
N ARG A 140 13.38 -3.63 -7.56
CA ARG A 140 12.45 -3.70 -6.44
C ARG A 140 11.21 -4.46 -6.85
N LYS A 141 10.60 -5.17 -5.91
CA LYS A 141 9.30 -5.82 -6.10
C LYS A 141 8.35 -5.57 -4.93
N ALA A 142 7.06 -5.61 -5.20
CA ALA A 142 6.03 -5.34 -4.22
C ALA A 142 4.83 -6.28 -4.31
N ILE A 143 4.25 -6.61 -3.16
CA ILE A 143 2.95 -7.26 -3.05
C ILE A 143 2.01 -6.31 -2.31
N PHE A 144 0.79 -6.15 -2.80
CA PHE A 144 -0.30 -5.58 -2.03
C PHE A 144 -1.32 -6.67 -1.65
N ILE A 145 -1.55 -6.84 -0.35
CA ILE A 145 -2.55 -7.74 0.21
C ILE A 145 -3.72 -6.90 0.70
N GLN A 146 -4.84 -6.96 -0.02
CA GLN A 146 -6.01 -6.15 0.27
C GLN A 146 -7.21 -7.02 0.60
N ALA A 147 -8.00 -6.65 1.62
CA ALA A 147 -9.21 -7.38 1.98
C ALA A 147 -10.47 -6.51 1.92
N SER A 148 -11.59 -7.03 1.41
CA SER A 148 -12.87 -6.29 1.35
C SER A 148 -14.06 -7.14 1.78
N GLY A 149 -15.08 -6.49 2.36
CA GLY A 149 -16.37 -7.14 2.61
C GLY A 149 -17.12 -7.46 1.32
N GLY A 150 -17.15 -6.49 0.39
CA GLY A 150 -17.81 -6.62 -0.91
C GLY A 150 -17.01 -7.38 -1.97
N VAL A 151 -17.60 -7.55 -3.15
CA VAL A 151 -16.99 -8.17 -4.33
C VAL A 151 -16.47 -7.10 -5.27
N TYR A 152 -15.17 -7.15 -5.58
CA TYR A 152 -14.52 -6.23 -6.51
C TYR A 152 -13.76 -6.94 -7.64
N ASP A 153 -13.85 -8.27 -7.70
CA ASP A 153 -13.41 -9.04 -8.85
C ASP A 153 -14.30 -8.70 -10.07
N PRO A 154 -13.73 -8.31 -11.22
CA PRO A 154 -14.51 -7.87 -12.37
C PRO A 154 -15.54 -8.88 -12.88
N GLU A 155 -15.23 -10.18 -12.87
CA GLU A 155 -16.11 -11.21 -13.40
C GLU A 155 -17.27 -11.48 -12.44
N ILE A 156 -16.97 -11.68 -11.15
CA ILE A 156 -18.03 -11.89 -10.14
C ILE A 156 -18.89 -10.63 -10.03
N ARG A 157 -18.32 -9.43 -10.24
CA ARG A 157 -19.08 -8.20 -10.23
C ARG A 157 -20.15 -8.13 -11.32
N LYS A 158 -19.91 -8.70 -12.51
CA LYS A 158 -20.91 -8.73 -13.59
C LYS A 158 -22.15 -9.53 -13.18
N GLU A 159 -21.95 -10.66 -12.50
CA GLU A 159 -23.04 -11.50 -11.99
C GLU A 159 -23.89 -10.76 -10.95
N ILE A 160 -23.24 -10.12 -9.99
CA ILE A 160 -23.93 -9.33 -8.94
C ILE A 160 -24.66 -8.14 -9.56
N ARG A 161 -24.09 -7.48 -10.57
CA ARG A 161 -24.74 -6.38 -11.28
C ARG A 161 -26.07 -6.82 -11.87
N GLN A 162 -26.12 -8.00 -12.50
CA GLN A 162 -27.35 -8.56 -13.07
C GLN A 162 -28.41 -8.84 -12.00
N GLN A 163 -27.99 -9.29 -10.81
CA GLN A 163 -28.90 -9.48 -9.69
C GLN A 163 -29.48 -8.14 -9.20
N ILE A 164 -28.63 -7.11 -9.06
CA ILE A 164 -29.07 -5.76 -8.66
C ILE A 164 -30.06 -5.17 -9.67
N SER A 165 -29.82 -5.33 -10.98
CA SER A 165 -30.76 -4.81 -12.00
C SER A 165 -32.14 -5.43 -11.92
N ASN A 166 -32.27 -6.67 -11.42
CA ASN A 166 -33.56 -7.34 -11.25
C ASN A 166 -34.35 -6.83 -10.03
N LEU A 167 -33.72 -6.07 -9.13
CA LEU A 167 -34.35 -5.56 -7.90
C LEU A 167 -35.05 -4.21 -8.09
N ASN A 168 -35.04 -3.62 -9.30
CA ASN A 168 -35.58 -2.28 -9.59
C ASN A 168 -35.05 -1.16 -8.66
N ARG A 169 -33.79 -1.28 -8.20
CA ARG A 169 -33.11 -0.29 -7.34
C ARG A 169 -32.06 0.51 -8.12
N SER A 170 -32.51 1.51 -8.88
CA SER A 170 -31.64 2.30 -9.76
C SER A 170 -30.52 3.05 -9.02
N GLU A 171 -30.78 3.49 -7.79
CA GLU A 171 -29.81 4.17 -6.94
C GLU A 171 -28.66 3.25 -6.50
N VAL A 172 -28.96 1.98 -6.23
CA VAL A 172 -27.95 0.97 -5.88
C VAL A 172 -27.14 0.60 -7.10
N LEU A 173 -27.78 0.48 -8.26
CA LEU A 173 -27.10 0.16 -9.50
C LEU A 173 -26.12 1.26 -9.88
N TYR A 174 -26.49 2.54 -9.73
CA TYR A 174 -25.58 3.66 -9.93
C TYR A 174 -24.37 3.59 -9.00
N ALA A 175 -24.58 3.39 -7.69
CA ALA A 175 -23.49 3.26 -6.74
C ALA A 175 -22.59 2.07 -7.08
N TYR A 176 -23.18 0.93 -7.46
CA TYR A 176 -22.44 -0.27 -7.84
C TYR A 176 -21.63 -0.08 -9.12
N ASP A 177 -22.15 0.62 -10.12
CA ASP A 177 -21.44 0.89 -11.37
C ASP A 177 -20.33 1.94 -11.18
N THR A 178 -20.49 2.83 -10.20
CA THR A 178 -19.52 3.90 -9.91
C THR A 178 -18.38 3.44 -9.01
N LEU A 179 -18.68 2.64 -7.97
CA LEU A 179 -17.75 2.38 -6.87
C LEU A 179 -16.96 1.09 -7.09
N GLY A 180 -15.66 1.24 -7.35
CA GLY A 180 -14.72 0.15 -7.65
C GLY A 180 -13.66 -0.07 -6.57
N ASN A 181 -12.58 -0.76 -6.94
CA ASN A 181 -11.38 -0.82 -6.12
C ASN A 181 -10.44 0.32 -6.53
N PHE A 182 -10.58 1.49 -5.89
CA PHE A 182 -9.72 2.64 -6.17
C PHE A 182 -8.37 2.54 -5.46
N GLY A 183 -8.28 1.73 -4.41
CA GLY A 183 -7.06 1.59 -3.60
C GLY A 183 -5.91 0.93 -4.37
N GLU A 184 -6.14 -0.21 -5.00
CA GLU A 184 -5.08 -0.95 -5.71
C GLU A 184 -4.42 -0.13 -6.84
N PRO A 185 -5.18 0.55 -7.72
CA PRO A 185 -4.58 1.34 -8.78
C PRO A 185 -3.71 2.48 -8.26
N ILE A 186 -4.10 3.12 -7.14
CA ILE A 186 -3.31 4.19 -6.51
C ILE A 186 -1.98 3.62 -5.98
N VAL A 187 -2.01 2.53 -5.21
CA VAL A 187 -0.78 1.90 -4.69
C VAL A 187 0.14 1.51 -5.84
N LYS A 188 -0.39 0.80 -6.84
CA LYS A 188 0.37 0.33 -8.01
C LYS A 188 0.99 1.47 -8.80
N ALA A 189 0.22 2.52 -9.10
CA ALA A 189 0.71 3.67 -9.85
C ALA A 189 1.79 4.45 -9.09
N THR A 190 1.60 4.69 -7.79
CA THR A 190 2.60 5.36 -6.95
C THR A 190 3.91 4.57 -6.89
N LEU A 191 3.84 3.24 -6.71
CA LEU A 191 5.01 2.37 -6.74
C LEU A 191 5.71 2.38 -8.11
N ALA A 192 4.95 2.37 -9.20
CA ALA A 192 5.49 2.44 -10.56
C ALA A 192 6.20 3.77 -10.85
N ILE A 193 5.68 4.91 -10.35
CA ILE A 193 6.35 6.22 -10.43
C ILE A 193 7.75 6.15 -9.81
N MET A 194 7.91 5.42 -8.70
CA MET A 194 9.21 5.24 -8.02
C MET A 194 10.10 4.17 -8.67
N GLY A 195 9.62 3.44 -9.68
CA GLY A 195 10.37 2.39 -10.39
C GLY A 195 10.10 0.96 -9.91
N VAL A 196 9.17 0.78 -8.96
CA VAL A 196 8.77 -0.55 -8.46
C VAL A 196 7.68 -1.12 -9.37
N ILE A 197 8.11 -1.83 -10.42
CA ILE A 197 7.22 -2.32 -11.48
C ILE A 197 6.88 -3.82 -11.38
N ASP A 198 7.71 -4.60 -10.68
CA ASP A 198 7.40 -6.00 -10.35
C ASP A 198 6.39 -6.01 -9.19
N TYR A 199 5.11 -6.10 -9.53
CA TYR A 199 4.00 -5.88 -8.61
C TYR A 199 2.98 -7.02 -8.66
N GLN A 200 2.64 -7.56 -7.51
CA GLN A 200 1.56 -8.53 -7.33
C GLN A 200 0.46 -7.98 -6.41
N HIS A 201 -0.77 -8.47 -6.60
CA HIS A 201 -1.91 -8.10 -5.76
C HIS A 201 -2.67 -9.35 -5.33
N ILE A 202 -2.74 -9.60 -4.02
CA ILE A 202 -3.55 -10.65 -3.41
C ILE A 202 -4.82 -10.00 -2.87
N PHE A 203 -5.92 -10.18 -3.60
CA PHE A 203 -7.22 -9.63 -3.23
C PHE A 203 -8.09 -10.65 -2.47
N VAL A 204 -8.36 -10.38 -1.19
CA VAL A 204 -9.21 -11.16 -0.30
C VAL A 204 -10.59 -10.53 -0.22
N GLY A 205 -11.35 -10.63 -1.31
CA GLY A 205 -12.69 -10.05 -1.42
C GLY A 205 -13.80 -10.87 -0.74
N ALA A 206 -15.04 -10.41 -0.88
CA ALA A 206 -16.26 -11.13 -0.53
C ALA A 206 -16.39 -11.56 0.94
N GLN A 207 -15.71 -10.89 1.87
CA GLN A 207 -15.65 -11.33 3.27
C GLN A 207 -16.96 -11.12 4.05
N ALA A 208 -17.96 -10.47 3.47
CA ALA A 208 -19.31 -10.37 4.01
C ALA A 208 -20.28 -11.46 3.48
N LYS A 209 -19.84 -12.34 2.57
CA LYS A 209 -20.67 -13.43 2.01
C LYS A 209 -20.58 -14.70 2.86
N SER A 210 -21.55 -15.60 2.70
CA SER A 210 -21.59 -16.89 3.39
C SER A 210 -20.39 -17.79 3.10
N ASN A 211 -19.78 -17.67 1.92
CA ASN A 211 -18.61 -18.44 1.52
C ASN A 211 -17.26 -17.75 1.86
N ALA A 212 -17.24 -16.74 2.73
CA ALA A 212 -16.04 -15.97 3.06
C ALA A 212 -14.84 -16.84 3.52
N ALA A 213 -15.10 -17.92 4.26
CA ALA A 213 -14.07 -18.83 4.75
C ALA A 213 -13.34 -19.57 3.61
N GLU A 214 -14.08 -20.01 2.59
CA GLU A 214 -13.50 -20.67 1.40
C GLU A 214 -12.64 -19.70 0.60
N VAL A 215 -13.14 -18.48 0.39
CA VAL A 215 -12.39 -17.41 -0.30
C VAL A 215 -11.09 -17.10 0.45
N LEU A 216 -11.15 -17.00 1.78
CA LEU A 216 -9.96 -16.76 2.59
C LEU A 216 -8.95 -17.91 2.47
N ALA A 217 -9.40 -19.17 2.52
CA ALA A 217 -8.52 -20.33 2.41
C ALA A 217 -7.79 -20.38 1.05
N VAL A 218 -8.49 -20.05 -0.04
CA VAL A 218 -7.88 -19.94 -1.38
C VAL A 218 -6.79 -18.86 -1.39
N LYS A 219 -7.05 -17.69 -0.80
CA LYS A 219 -6.09 -16.59 -0.77
C LYS A 219 -4.91 -16.83 0.18
N MET A 220 -5.12 -17.59 1.26
CA MET A 220 -4.02 -18.08 2.08
C MET A 220 -3.12 -19.06 1.32
N HIS A 221 -3.69 -19.94 0.50
CA HIS A 221 -2.91 -20.84 -0.35
C HIS A 221 -2.15 -20.07 -1.45
N GLU A 222 -2.79 -19.09 -2.09
CA GLU A 222 -2.13 -18.20 -3.06
C GLU A 222 -0.93 -17.47 -2.43
N ALA A 223 -1.10 -16.90 -1.24
CA ALA A 223 -0.01 -16.26 -0.50
C ALA A 223 1.12 -17.22 -0.13
N GLU A 224 0.77 -18.45 0.27
CA GLU A 224 1.77 -19.50 0.54
C GLU A 224 2.60 -19.83 -0.71
N MET A 225 1.94 -20.04 -1.84
CA MET A 225 2.62 -20.42 -3.08
C MET A 225 3.51 -19.28 -3.59
N LEU A 226 3.04 -18.04 -3.52
CA LEU A 226 3.84 -16.88 -3.89
C LEU A 226 5.09 -16.76 -3.00
N ALA A 227 4.93 -16.87 -1.68
CA ALA A 227 6.03 -16.72 -0.71
C ALA A 227 7.21 -17.67 -0.97
N LYS A 228 6.97 -18.88 -1.49
CA LYS A 228 8.01 -19.87 -1.78
C LYS A 228 8.97 -19.43 -2.89
N SER A 229 8.49 -18.64 -3.86
CA SER A 229 9.25 -18.27 -5.05
C SER A 229 9.54 -16.76 -5.18
N TRP A 230 9.06 -15.94 -4.24
CA TRP A 230 9.08 -14.48 -4.35
C TRP A 230 10.43 -13.83 -4.02
#